data_AF-A0A5B9EYI6-F1
#
_entry.id   AF-A0A5B9EYI6-F1
#
_cell.length_a   1.000
_cell.length_b   1.000
_cell.length_c   1.000
_cell.angle_alpha   90.00
_cell.angle_beta   90.00
_cell.angle_gamma   90.00
#
_symmetry.space_group_name_H-M   'P 1'
#
loop_
_entity.id
_entity.type
_entity.pdbx_description
1 polymer ?
#
loop_
_entity_poly.entity_id
_entity_poly.type
_entity_poly.pdbx_seq_one_letter_code
_entity_poly.pdbx_strand_id
1 'polypeptide(L)'
;MDNMMMGWRGGKAVGTGVASVAALFVVCIWLGLFSEWAILGAAAQAISLEGLATFALLSPFLKLPHELGHALVARRCHVPLRRAGIIFVGLFPLPFVDTSAADICANRAQRIRISLAGIFVDLLIAMLAFVVVSVGGDIL
;
A
#
# COMPACT_ATOMS: atom_id res chain seq x y z
N MET A 1 25.33 4.87 33.93
CA MET A 1 25.30 3.59 33.20
C MET A 1 24.15 2.81 33.78
N ASP A 2 22.94 2.94 33.24
CA ASP A 2 21.79 2.15 33.66
C ASP A 2 21.00 1.69 32.42
N ASN A 3 21.18 0.39 32.16
CA ASN A 3 20.38 -0.59 31.42
C ASN A 3 19.11 -0.04 30.75
N MET A 4 18.98 -0.05 29.41
CA MET A 4 18.83 -1.25 28.56
C MET A 4 17.67 -2.15 29.04
N MET A 5 16.78 -2.50 28.12
CA MET A 5 15.55 -3.32 28.28
C MET A 5 14.23 -2.56 28.47
N MET A 6 13.90 -1.63 27.57
CA MET A 6 12.49 -1.44 27.22
C MET A 6 12.12 -2.52 26.21
N GLY A 7 11.65 -3.66 26.71
CA GLY A 7 11.28 -4.83 25.94
C GLY A 7 10.24 -4.49 24.86
N TRP A 8 10.65 -4.58 23.61
CA TRP A 8 9.80 -4.51 22.42
C TRP A 8 8.75 -5.64 22.50
N ARG A 9 7.52 -5.32 22.89
CA ARG A 9 6.34 -6.22 22.79
C ARG A 9 5.78 -6.34 21.37
N GLY A 10 6.44 -5.77 20.36
CA GLY A 10 5.96 -5.74 18.98
C GLY A 10 6.31 -6.96 18.10
N GLY A 11 7.07 -7.94 18.60
CA GLY A 11 7.49 -9.09 17.78
C GLY A 11 6.30 -9.97 17.35
N LYS A 12 5.36 -10.19 18.27
CA LYS A 12 4.15 -10.98 18.00
C LYS A 12 3.19 -10.25 17.07
N ALA A 13 2.98 -8.94 17.26
CA ALA A 13 2.08 -8.13 16.44
C ALA A 13 2.58 -7.93 14.99
N VAL A 14 3.90 -7.77 14.82
CA VAL A 14 4.52 -7.74 13.49
C VAL A 14 4.44 -9.11 12.83
N GLY A 15 4.70 -10.19 13.58
CA GLY A 15 4.56 -11.57 13.09
C GLY A 15 3.13 -11.91 12.64
N THR A 16 2.12 -11.51 13.43
CA THR A 16 0.70 -11.69 13.04
C THR A 16 0.34 -10.89 11.80
N GLY A 17 0.85 -9.66 11.66
CA GLY A 17 0.59 -8.85 10.46
C GLY A 17 1.15 -9.48 9.18
N VAL A 18 2.41 -9.96 9.24
CA VAL A 18 3.04 -10.64 8.10
C VAL A 18 2.33 -11.94 7.76
N ALA A 19 1.94 -12.72 8.77
CA ALA A 19 1.19 -13.97 8.56
C ALA A 19 -0.18 -13.72 7.90
N SER A 20 -0.91 -12.68 8.32
CA SER A 20 -2.20 -12.34 7.73
C SER A 20 -2.08 -11.91 6.26
N VAL A 21 -1.06 -11.14 5.90
CA VAL A 21 -0.83 -10.73 4.51
C VAL A 21 -0.38 -11.90 3.64
N ALA A 22 0.46 -12.80 4.17
CA ALA A 22 0.83 -14.02 3.48
C ALA A 22 -0.38 -14.93 3.25
N ALA A 23 -1.24 -15.10 4.25
CA ALA A 23 -2.49 -15.85 4.12
C ALA A 23 -3.41 -15.23 3.06
N LEU A 24 -3.57 -13.90 3.07
CA LEU A 24 -4.36 -13.18 2.06
C LEU A 24 -3.79 -13.42 0.65
N PHE A 25 -2.48 -13.35 0.48
CA PHE A 25 -1.83 -13.64 -0.80
C PHE A 25 -2.11 -15.07 -1.29
N VAL A 26 -2.03 -16.07 -0.40
CA VAL A 26 -2.38 -17.45 -0.73
C VAL A 26 -3.86 -17.58 -1.14
N VAL A 27 -4.77 -16.88 -0.45
CA VAL A 27 -6.20 -16.83 -0.83
C VAL A 27 -6.38 -16.21 -2.21
N CYS A 28 -5.68 -15.12 -2.54
CA CYS A 28 -5.74 -14.52 -3.87
C CYS A 28 -5.26 -15.49 -4.96
N ILE A 29 -4.15 -16.21 -4.72
CA ILE A 29 -3.66 -17.23 -5.67
C ILE A 29 -4.68 -18.36 -5.83
N TRP A 30 -5.24 -18.85 -4.72
CA TRP A 30 -6.27 -19.89 -4.74
C TRP A 30 -7.47 -19.45 -5.58
N LEU A 31 -8.06 -18.28 -5.30
CA LEU A 31 -9.21 -17.75 -6.06
C LEU A 31 -8.85 -17.50 -7.53
N GLY A 32 -7.64 -17.03 -7.84
CA GLY A 32 -7.17 -16.83 -9.20
C GLY A 32 -7.10 -18.11 -10.04
N LEU A 33 -6.80 -19.25 -9.41
CA LEU A 33 -6.80 -20.55 -10.08
C LEU A 33 -8.22 -21.04 -10.46
N PHE A 34 -9.24 -20.62 -9.73
CA PHE A 34 -10.64 -21.00 -9.98
C PHE A 34 -11.41 -19.99 -10.85
N SER A 35 -10.85 -18.81 -11.11
CA SER A 35 -11.50 -17.74 -11.89
C SER A 35 -11.06 -17.68 -13.36
N GLU A 36 -10.44 -18.74 -13.89
CA GLU A 36 -9.92 -18.81 -15.28
C GLU A 36 -9.05 -17.61 -15.68
N TRP A 37 -8.37 -16.98 -14.71
CA TRP A 37 -7.60 -15.75 -14.92
C TRP A 37 -8.42 -14.56 -15.46
N ALA A 38 -9.71 -14.47 -15.14
CA ALA A 38 -10.60 -13.35 -15.50
C ALA A 38 -10.01 -11.96 -15.17
N ILE A 39 -9.12 -11.88 -14.18
CA ILE A 39 -8.37 -10.66 -13.85
C ILE A 39 -7.55 -10.09 -15.02
N LEU A 40 -7.07 -10.93 -15.94
CA LEU A 40 -6.35 -10.49 -17.13
C LEU A 40 -7.28 -9.76 -18.10
N GLY A 41 -8.53 -10.20 -18.22
CA GLY A 41 -9.57 -9.50 -18.98
C GLY A 41 -9.90 -8.14 -18.36
N ALA A 42 -10.08 -8.09 -17.04
CA ALA A 42 -10.31 -6.84 -16.31
C ALA A 42 -9.13 -5.86 -16.46
N ALA A 43 -7.89 -6.37 -16.45
CA ALA A 43 -6.70 -5.56 -16.68
C ALA A 43 -6.65 -4.96 -18.09
N ALA A 44 -7.11 -5.69 -19.11
CA ALA A 44 -7.24 -5.16 -20.47
C ALA A 44 -8.28 -4.02 -20.53
N GLN A 45 -9.42 -4.17 -19.83
CA GLN A 45 -10.46 -3.15 -19.74
C GLN A 45 -9.96 -1.86 -19.07
N ALA A 46 -8.99 -1.96 -18.15
CA ALA A 46 -8.43 -0.80 -17.45
C ALA A 46 -7.70 0.20 -18.36
N ILE A 47 -7.26 -0.23 -19.56
CA ILE A 47 -6.58 0.62 -20.55
C ILE A 47 -7.59 1.33 -21.48
N SER A 48 -8.87 0.96 -21.42
CA SER A 48 -9.93 1.69 -22.13
C SER A 48 -10.07 3.14 -21.63
N LEU A 49 -10.71 4.01 -22.43
CA LEU A 49 -10.91 5.40 -22.03
C LEU A 49 -11.72 5.51 -20.71
N GLU A 50 -12.72 4.64 -20.55
CA GLU A 50 -13.51 4.54 -19.33
C GLU A 50 -12.68 4.01 -18.15
N GLY A 51 -11.83 3.01 -18.39
CA GLY A 51 -10.88 2.48 -17.40
C GLY A 51 -9.90 3.55 -16.92
N LEU A 52 -9.34 4.34 -17.85
CA LEU A 52 -8.44 5.45 -17.54
C LEU A 52 -9.14 6.59 -16.78
N ALA A 53 -10.37 6.94 -17.17
CA ALA A 53 -11.17 7.94 -16.45
C ALA A 53 -11.48 7.47 -15.02
N THR A 54 -11.87 6.21 -14.86
CA THR A 54 -12.12 5.60 -13.54
C THR A 54 -10.85 5.57 -12.70
N PHE A 55 -9.72 5.15 -13.29
CA PHE A 55 -8.42 5.16 -12.63
C PHE A 55 -8.04 6.57 -12.17
N ALA A 56 -8.21 7.57 -13.02
CA ALA A 56 -7.92 8.97 -12.67
C ALA A 56 -8.75 9.48 -11.49
N LEU A 57 -10.03 9.11 -11.41
CA LEU A 57 -10.92 9.50 -10.32
C LEU A 57 -10.62 8.75 -9.01
N LEU A 58 -10.23 7.49 -9.08
CA LEU A 58 -9.95 6.66 -7.91
C LEU A 58 -8.52 6.80 -7.38
N SER A 59 -7.56 7.16 -8.24
CA SER A 59 -6.14 7.33 -7.89
C SER A 59 -5.91 8.20 -6.65
N PRO A 60 -6.58 9.36 -6.46
CA PRO A 60 -6.40 10.18 -5.27
C PRO A 60 -6.79 9.43 -3.99
N PHE A 61 -7.90 8.69 -4.02
CA PHE A 61 -8.39 7.92 -2.88
C PHE A 61 -7.49 6.73 -2.53
N LEU A 62 -6.89 6.10 -3.54
CA LEU A 62 -5.88 5.05 -3.35
C LEU A 62 -4.55 5.61 -2.84
N LYS A 63 -4.17 6.81 -3.28
CA LYS A 63 -2.93 7.46 -2.87
C LYS A 63 -2.97 8.01 -1.45
N LEU A 64 -4.14 8.32 -0.90
CA LEU A 64 -4.27 8.70 0.52
C LEU A 64 -3.66 7.65 1.48
N PRO A 65 -4.11 6.38 1.47
CA PRO A 65 -3.54 5.35 2.33
C PRO A 65 -2.09 5.02 1.94
N HIS A 66 -1.71 5.14 0.66
CA HIS A 66 -0.31 4.98 0.20
C HIS A 66 0.64 5.95 0.90
N GLU A 67 0.33 7.24 0.86
CA GLU A 67 1.12 8.30 1.48
C GLU A 67 1.08 8.21 3.00
N LEU A 68 -0.05 7.79 3.59
CA LEU A 68 -0.13 7.46 5.01
C LEU A 68 0.78 6.28 5.40
N GLY A 69 0.96 5.30 4.52
CA GLY A 69 1.91 4.20 4.70
C GLY A 69 3.34 4.71 4.83
N HIS A 70 3.77 5.56 3.90
CA HIS A 70 5.07 6.25 3.96
C HIS A 70 5.21 7.06 5.25
N ALA A 71 4.21 7.86 5.59
CA ALA A 71 4.18 8.69 6.79
C ALA A 71 4.33 7.85 8.07
N LEU A 72 3.57 6.77 8.19
CA LEU A 72 3.57 5.91 9.38
C LEU A 72 4.92 5.26 9.61
N VAL A 73 5.53 4.71 8.55
CA VAL A 73 6.85 4.07 8.64
C VAL A 73 7.94 5.11 8.88
N ALA A 74 7.86 6.29 8.26
CA ALA A 74 8.79 7.40 8.51
C ALA A 74 8.72 7.85 9.98
N ARG A 75 7.52 8.00 10.55
CA ARG A 75 7.33 8.32 11.98
C ARG A 75 7.92 7.25 12.89
N ARG A 76 7.77 5.96 12.55
CA ARG A 76 8.40 4.85 13.30
C ARG A 76 9.92 4.82 13.16
N CYS A 77 10.46 5.33 12.07
CA CYS A 77 11.90 5.49 11.87
C CYS A 77 12.44 6.81 12.46
N HIS A 78 11.61 7.56 13.20
CA HIS A 78 11.94 8.88 13.77
C HIS A 78 12.34 9.92 12.73
N VAL A 79 11.87 9.77 11.49
CA VAL A 79 12.08 10.75 10.42
C VAL A 79 11.03 11.88 10.54
N PRO A 80 11.43 13.15 10.56
CA PRO A 80 10.50 14.26 10.61
C PRO A 80 9.72 14.40 9.30
N LEU A 81 8.40 14.49 9.39
CA LEU A 81 7.51 14.81 8.26
C LEU A 81 7.30 16.32 8.24
N ARG A 82 7.60 16.96 7.11
CA ARG A 82 7.59 18.43 7.00
C ARG A 82 6.30 18.97 6.41
N ARG A 83 5.77 18.30 5.38
CA ARG A 83 4.60 18.75 4.62
C ARG A 83 3.75 17.55 4.22
N ALA A 84 2.45 17.76 4.16
CA ALA A 84 1.50 16.86 3.53
C ALA A 84 0.44 17.73 2.85
N GLY A 85 -0.10 17.27 1.73
CA GLY A 85 -1.11 18.04 1.00
C GLY A 85 -1.54 17.34 -0.27
N ILE A 86 -2.11 18.11 -1.19
CA ILE A 86 -2.51 17.66 -2.53
C ILE A 86 -1.70 18.48 -3.52
N ILE A 87 -1.04 17.81 -4.46
CA ILE A 87 -0.39 18.42 -5.62
C ILE A 87 -1.20 18.08 -6.87
N PHE A 88 -1.26 19.01 -7.82
CA PHE A 88 -1.91 18.75 -9.10
C PHE A 88 -0.84 18.34 -10.11
N VAL A 89 -0.94 17.11 -10.60
CA VAL A 89 -0.14 16.64 -11.74
C VAL A 89 -1.02 16.73 -12.98
N GLY A 90 -0.85 17.82 -13.73
CA GLY A 90 -1.81 18.20 -14.78
C GLY A 90 -3.13 18.63 -14.16
N LEU A 91 -4.21 17.89 -14.43
CA LEU A 91 -5.54 18.11 -13.85
C LEU A 91 -5.88 17.12 -12.72
N PHE A 92 -4.96 16.22 -12.36
CA PHE A 92 -5.21 15.15 -11.40
C PHE A 92 -4.73 15.55 -10.00
N PRO A 93 -5.62 15.64 -8.99
CA PRO A 93 -5.23 15.91 -7.62
C PRO A 93 -4.59 14.67 -7.00
N LEU A 94 -3.30 14.72 -6.66
CA LEU A 94 -2.58 13.64 -6.02
C LEU A 94 -2.19 14.03 -4.60
N PRO A 95 -2.64 13.28 -3.58
CA PRO A 95 -2.10 13.40 -2.24
C PRO A 95 -0.59 13.17 -2.23
N PHE A 96 0.12 13.91 -1.39
CA PHE A 96 1.55 13.69 -1.16
C PHE A 96 1.91 13.88 0.31
N VAL A 97 2.88 13.13 0.79
CA VAL A 97 3.58 13.39 2.05
C VAL A 97 5.07 13.57 1.77
N ASP A 98 5.62 14.68 2.25
CA ASP A 98 7.05 14.98 2.13
C ASP A 98 7.86 14.11 3.11
N THR A 99 8.47 13.07 2.55
CA THR A 99 9.39 12.16 3.24
C THR A 99 10.86 12.40 2.88
N SER A 100 11.19 13.50 2.19
CA SER A 100 12.56 13.81 1.73
C SER A 100 13.60 13.87 2.86
N ALA A 101 13.18 14.18 4.09
CA ALA A 101 14.04 14.13 5.26
C ALA A 101 14.63 12.72 5.52
N ALA A 102 14.01 11.66 5.00
CA ALA A 102 14.52 10.29 5.08
C ALA A 102 15.85 10.12 4.35
N ASP A 103 16.11 10.86 3.27
CA ASP A 103 17.36 10.72 2.51
C ASP A 103 18.58 11.24 3.28
N ILE A 104 18.36 12.11 4.26
CA ILE A 104 19.42 12.68 5.09
C ILE A 104 19.48 11.97 6.45
N CYS A 105 18.34 11.71 7.07
CA CYS A 105 18.26 11.29 8.46
C CYS A 105 18.13 9.78 8.66
N ALA A 106 17.74 9.00 7.64
CA ALA A 106 17.46 7.58 7.79
C ALA A 106 18.58 6.70 7.21
N ASN A 107 18.87 5.59 7.89
CA ASN A 107 19.81 4.60 7.39
C ASN A 107 19.24 3.85 6.16
N ARG A 108 20.10 3.11 5.44
CA ARG A 108 19.72 2.39 4.20
C ARG A 108 18.48 1.49 4.39
N ALA A 109 18.41 0.73 5.48
CA ALA A 109 17.30 -0.18 5.75
C ALA A 109 16.00 0.55 6.13
N GLN A 110 16.10 1.70 6.81
CA GLN A 110 14.95 2.55 7.10
C GLN A 110 14.42 3.22 5.83
N ARG A 111 15.30 3.75 4.97
CA ARG A 111 14.92 4.31 3.67
C ARG A 111 14.16 3.30 2.81
N ILE A 112 14.69 2.08 2.67
CA ILE A 112 14.02 1.00 1.94
C ILE A 112 12.64 0.69 2.55
N ARG A 113 12.53 0.60 3.88
CA ARG A 113 11.25 0.35 4.54
C ARG A 113 10.23 1.47 4.31
N ILE A 114 10.68 2.72 4.36
CA ILE A 114 9.82 3.88 4.08
C ILE A 114 9.34 3.80 2.63
N SER A 115 10.23 3.61 1.65
CA SER A 115 9.86 3.49 0.23
C SER A 115 8.95 2.30 -0.07
N LEU A 116 9.11 1.17 0.61
CA LEU A 116 8.24 0.00 0.42
C LEU A 116 6.88 0.13 1.10
N ALA A 117 6.71 1.06 2.05
CA ALA A 117 5.48 1.17 2.83
C ALA A 117 4.26 1.51 1.97
N GLY A 118 4.40 2.46 1.03
CA GLY A 118 3.31 2.81 0.10
C GLY A 118 2.95 1.65 -0.81
N ILE A 119 3.95 0.98 -1.41
CA ILE A 119 3.73 -0.19 -2.26
C ILE A 119 3.03 -1.32 -1.49
N PHE A 120 3.41 -1.56 -0.23
CA PHE A 120 2.77 -2.56 0.61
C PHE A 120 1.29 -2.23 0.87
N VAL A 121 0.96 -0.95 1.07
CA VAL A 121 -0.43 -0.51 1.21
C VAL A 121 -1.21 -0.72 -0.09
N ASP A 122 -0.64 -0.36 -1.23
CA ASP A 122 -1.27 -0.57 -2.54
C ASP A 122 -1.55 -2.06 -2.79
N LEU A 123 -0.59 -2.94 -2.48
CA LEU A 123 -0.75 -4.38 -2.61
C LEU A 123 -1.83 -4.91 -1.68
N LEU A 124 -1.91 -4.43 -0.44
CA LEU A 124 -2.94 -4.86 0.51
C LEU A 124 -4.33 -4.48 0.00
N ILE A 125 -4.50 -3.26 -0.49
CA ILE A 125 -5.77 -2.79 -1.07
C ILE A 125 -6.12 -3.63 -2.31
N ALA A 126 -5.15 -3.88 -3.19
CA ALA A 126 -5.35 -4.69 -4.39
C ALA A 126 -5.79 -6.12 -4.05
N MET A 127 -5.13 -6.76 -3.07
CA MET A 127 -5.50 -8.11 -2.62
C MET A 127 -6.91 -8.14 -2.02
N LEU A 128 -7.28 -7.15 -1.20
CA LEU A 128 -8.63 -7.06 -0.63
C LEU A 128 -9.68 -6.84 -1.72
N ALA A 129 -9.44 -5.91 -2.64
CA ALA A 129 -10.34 -5.64 -3.77
C ALA A 129 -10.52 -6.90 -4.64
N PHE A 130 -9.44 -7.63 -4.91
CA PHE A 130 -9.50 -8.88 -5.66
C PHE A 130 -10.36 -9.94 -4.96
N VAL A 131 -10.22 -10.11 -3.65
CA VAL A 131 -11.05 -11.04 -2.88
C VAL A 131 -12.51 -10.59 -2.91
N VAL A 132 -12.79 -9.30 -2.70
CA VAL A 132 -14.16 -8.76 -2.74
C VAL A 132 -14.82 -9.01 -4.08
N VAL A 133 -14.13 -8.75 -5.20
CA VAL A 133 -14.66 -8.99 -6.55
C VAL A 133 -14.84 -10.48 -6.81
N SER A 134 -13.88 -11.30 -6.41
CA SER A 134 -13.91 -12.75 -6.65
C SER A 134 -14.97 -13.48 -5.83
N VAL A 135 -15.28 -12.98 -4.62
CA VAL A 135 -16.30 -13.57 -3.73
C VAL A 135 -17.68 -12.93 -3.95
N GLY A 136 -17.73 -11.65 -4.34
CA GLY A 136 -18.94 -10.87 -4.54
C GLY A 136 -19.79 -11.29 -5.74
N GLY A 137 -19.23 -12.08 -6.67
CA GLY A 137 -20.00 -12.75 -7.72
C GLY A 137 -20.20 -11.96 -9.02
N ASP A 138 -19.46 -10.88 -9.25
CA ASP A 138 -19.54 -10.12 -10.52
C ASP A 138 -18.51 -10.63 -11.56
N ILE A 139 -18.36 -11.94 -11.65
CA ILE A 139 -17.79 -12.65 -12.80
C ILE A 139 -18.89 -13.55 -13.42
N LEU A 140 -20.07 -12.97 -13.61
CA LEU A 140 -21.16 -13.50 -14.45
C LEU A 140 -21.30 -12.63 -15.70
#